data_AF-A0A7C1YRA4-F1
#
_entry.id   AF-A0A7C1YRA4-F1
#
_cell.length_a   1.000
_cell.length_b   1.000
_cell.length_c   1.000
_cell.angle_alpha   90.00
_cell.angle_beta   90.00
_cell.angle_gamma   90.00
#
_symmetry.space_group_name_H-M   'P 1'
#
loop_
_entity.id
_entity.type
_entity.pdbx_description
1 polymer ?
#
loop_
_entity_poly.entity_id
_entity_poly.type
_entity_poly.pdbx_seq_one_letter_code
_entity_poly.pdbx_strand_id
1 'polypeptide(L)'
;MSGSDVKVQRVIAAIEHREADRVPIGEFFWTNFLRRARAELDVGDDFDPYRYWDLDMIVITPNMDPRITGIDVLEDSEERKVVKTGFGATIERRRTCPMPSYLDFATASYNQMEALEFDDPADERRYCCAIDD
;
A
#
# COMPACT_ATOMS: atom_id res chain seq x y z
N MET A 1 -25.48 17.71 5.44
CA MET A 1 -24.64 16.50 5.44
C MET A 1 -23.77 16.57 4.20
N SER A 2 -22.45 16.49 4.36
CA SER A 2 -21.52 16.55 3.23
C SER A 2 -21.56 15.26 2.39
N GLY A 3 -21.04 15.28 1.16
CA GLY A 3 -20.94 14.07 0.35
C GLY A 3 -20.08 12.98 1.01
N SER A 4 -19.04 13.36 1.74
CA SER A 4 -18.22 12.42 2.51
C SER A 4 -18.98 11.81 3.70
N ASP A 5 -19.82 12.59 4.40
CA ASP A 5 -20.61 12.07 5.52
C ASP A 5 -21.57 10.96 5.04
N VAL A 6 -22.19 11.13 3.87
CA VAL A 6 -23.07 10.12 3.28
C VAL A 6 -22.32 8.82 2.99
N LYS A 7 -21.12 8.92 2.40
CA LYS A 7 -20.26 7.76 2.15
C LYS A 7 -19.84 7.06 3.45
N VAL A 8 -19.46 7.81 4.47
CA VAL A 8 -19.12 7.26 5.80
C VAL A 8 -20.32 6.53 6.40
N GLN A 9 -21.50 7.14 6.39
CA GLN A 9 -22.72 6.50 6.92
C GLN A 9 -23.06 5.21 6.17
N ARG A 10 -22.90 5.18 4.85
CA ARG A 10 -23.10 3.99 4.00
C ARG A 10 -22.16 2.86 4.40
N VAL A 11 -20.86 3.15 4.54
CA VAL A 11 -19.86 2.15 4.92
C VAL A 11 -20.11 1.63 6.34
N ILE A 12 -20.37 2.51 7.30
CA ILE A 12 -20.65 2.11 8.69
C ILE A 12 -21.92 1.27 8.79
N ALA A 13 -22.99 1.64 8.07
CA ALA A 13 -24.21 0.83 8.03
C ALA A 13 -23.93 -0.58 7.51
N ALA A 14 -23.17 -0.72 6.43
CA ALA A 14 -22.80 -2.03 5.89
C ALA A 14 -21.97 -2.88 6.88
N ILE A 15 -20.97 -2.28 7.54
CA ILE A 15 -20.13 -2.97 8.55
C ILE A 15 -20.96 -3.40 9.77
N GLU A 16 -21.97 -2.62 10.14
CA GLU A 16 -22.88 -2.90 11.25
C GLU A 16 -24.07 -3.80 10.86
N HIS A 17 -24.07 -4.36 9.63
CA HIS A 17 -25.14 -5.21 9.12
C HIS A 17 -26.52 -4.52 9.09
N ARG A 18 -26.53 -3.19 8.89
CA ARG A 18 -27.73 -2.37 8.69
C ARG A 18 -27.90 -2.07 7.20
N GLU A 19 -29.15 -1.87 6.79
CA GLU A 19 -29.44 -1.44 5.42
C GLU A 19 -28.86 -0.03 5.18
N ALA A 20 -28.05 0.09 4.14
CA ALA A 20 -27.50 1.34 3.64
C ALA A 20 -28.31 1.83 2.43
N ASP A 21 -28.08 3.07 2.01
CA ASP A 21 -28.72 3.65 0.82
C ASP A 21 -28.32 2.94 -0.50
N ARG A 22 -27.14 2.32 -0.54
CA ARG A 22 -26.68 1.36 -1.55
C ARG A 22 -25.53 0.51 -0.98
N VAL A 23 -25.13 -0.54 -1.71
CA VAL A 23 -23.90 -1.30 -1.40
C VAL A 23 -22.68 -0.39 -1.52
N PRO A 24 -21.82 -0.26 -0.49
CA PRO A 24 -20.59 0.52 -0.59
C PRO A 24 -19.60 -0.12 -1.56
N ILE A 25 -18.88 0.69 -2.33
CA ILE A 25 -17.90 0.24 -3.32
C ILE A 25 -16.50 0.72 -2.94
N GLY A 26 -15.54 -0.20 -2.91
CA GLY A 26 -14.12 0.09 -2.73
C GLY A 26 -13.27 -0.79 -3.65
N GLU A 27 -12.04 -0.36 -3.91
CA GLU A 27 -11.06 -1.11 -4.72
C GLU A 27 -9.62 -0.71 -4.35
N PHE A 28 -8.67 -1.61 -4.59
CA PHE A 28 -7.24 -1.39 -4.54
C PHE A 28 -6.63 -1.57 -5.92
N PHE A 29 -5.89 -0.56 -6.38
CA PHE A 29 -5.39 -0.55 -7.74
C PHE A 29 -3.91 -0.91 -7.80
N TRP A 30 -3.57 -1.88 -8.66
CA TRP A 30 -2.19 -2.17 -9.02
C TRP A 30 -1.59 -1.03 -9.84
N THR A 31 -0.30 -0.74 -9.66
CA THR A 31 0.42 0.31 -10.39
C THR A 31 0.28 0.19 -11.91
N ASN A 32 0.33 -1.04 -12.44
CA ASN A 32 0.15 -1.27 -13.88
C ASN A 32 -1.28 -1.00 -14.36
N PHE A 33 -2.31 -1.24 -13.53
CA PHE A 33 -3.69 -0.88 -13.84
C PHE A 33 -3.83 0.63 -13.93
N LEU A 34 -3.36 1.39 -12.94
CA LEU A 34 -3.42 2.85 -12.94
C LEU A 34 -2.69 3.48 -14.14
N ARG A 35 -1.52 2.94 -14.49
CA ARG A 35 -0.76 3.38 -15.68
C ARG A 35 -1.58 3.19 -16.96
N ARG A 36 -2.22 2.03 -17.13
CA ARG A 36 -3.04 1.72 -18.30
C ARG A 36 -4.32 2.54 -18.32
N ALA A 37 -5.02 2.63 -17.19
CA ALA A 37 -6.23 3.44 -17.05
C ALA A 37 -5.96 4.89 -17.45
N ARG A 38 -4.84 5.47 -17.01
CA ARG A 38 -4.43 6.83 -17.42
C ARG A 38 -4.27 6.97 -18.93
N ALA A 39 -3.60 6.01 -19.57
CA ALA A 39 -3.34 6.03 -21.01
C ALA A 39 -4.59 5.72 -21.87
N GLU A 40 -5.47 4.84 -21.40
CA GLU A 40 -6.62 4.35 -22.17
C GLU A 40 -7.88 5.21 -21.98
N LEU A 41 -8.04 5.86 -20.82
CA LEU A 41 -9.21 6.72 -20.53
C LEU A 41 -9.01 8.19 -20.90
N ASP A 42 -7.83 8.57 -21.43
CA ASP A 42 -7.48 9.96 -21.77
C ASP A 42 -7.71 10.93 -20.59
N VAL A 43 -7.31 10.49 -19.39
CA VAL A 43 -7.45 11.27 -18.15
C VAL A 43 -6.16 12.03 -17.85
N GLY A 44 -6.29 13.23 -17.28
CA GLY A 44 -5.18 14.13 -16.98
C GLY A 44 -4.24 13.63 -15.88
N ASP A 45 -3.19 14.42 -15.62
CA ASP A 45 -2.15 14.03 -14.66
C ASP A 45 -2.62 13.96 -13.20
N ASP A 46 -3.70 14.67 -12.90
CA ASP A 46 -4.41 14.71 -11.64
C ASP A 46 -5.43 13.56 -11.47
N PHE A 47 -5.38 12.55 -12.35
CA PHE A 47 -6.25 11.38 -12.27
C PHE A 47 -6.16 10.70 -10.89
N ASP A 48 -7.26 10.77 -10.16
CA ASP A 48 -7.52 10.05 -8.92
C ASP A 48 -8.61 9.00 -9.18
N PRO A 49 -8.28 7.71 -9.14
CA PRO A 49 -9.24 6.64 -9.44
C PRO A 49 -10.42 6.62 -8.45
N TYR A 50 -10.19 6.98 -7.18
CA TYR A 50 -11.24 6.97 -6.16
C TYR A 50 -12.26 8.08 -6.42
N ARG A 51 -11.81 9.23 -6.92
CA ARG A 51 -12.69 10.34 -7.32
C ARG A 51 -13.38 10.06 -8.66
N TYR A 52 -12.65 9.52 -9.64
CA TYR A 52 -13.17 9.25 -10.98
C TYR A 52 -14.33 8.24 -10.96
N TRP A 53 -14.21 7.16 -10.17
CA TRP A 53 -15.26 6.14 -10.03
C TRP A 53 -16.18 6.35 -8.81
N ASP A 54 -16.06 7.50 -8.14
CA ASP A 54 -16.87 7.87 -6.96
C ASP A 54 -16.90 6.78 -5.87
N LEU A 55 -15.74 6.21 -5.55
CA LEU A 55 -15.59 5.13 -4.56
C LEU A 55 -15.90 5.60 -3.14
N ASP A 56 -16.42 4.69 -2.31
CA ASP A 56 -16.90 4.98 -0.96
C ASP A 56 -15.81 4.90 0.11
N MET A 57 -14.71 4.24 -0.21
CA MET A 57 -13.57 4.05 0.68
C MET A 57 -12.26 4.12 -0.07
N ILE A 58 -11.24 4.59 0.64
CA ILE A 58 -9.83 4.55 0.25
C ILE A 58 -9.14 3.73 1.31
N VAL A 59 -8.22 2.85 0.90
CA VAL A 59 -7.42 2.12 1.87
C VAL A 59 -6.06 2.78 2.04
N ILE A 60 -5.70 2.92 3.31
CA ILE A 60 -4.45 3.48 3.76
C ILE A 60 -3.73 2.34 4.49
N THR A 61 -2.53 2.02 4.03
CA THR A 61 -1.66 1.04 4.66
C THR A 61 -0.61 1.80 5.46
N PRO A 62 -0.52 1.63 6.80
CA PRO A 62 0.58 2.20 7.58
C PRO A 62 1.89 1.47 7.28
N ASN A 63 3.03 1.99 7.75
CA ASN A 63 4.26 1.22 7.72
C ASN A 63 4.13 -0.03 8.62
N MET A 64 4.16 -1.20 7.98
CA MET A 64 4.10 -2.51 8.63
C MET A 64 5.48 -3.14 8.89
N ASP A 65 6.58 -2.44 8.57
CA ASP A 65 7.93 -2.91 8.80
C ASP A 65 8.15 -3.22 10.29
N PRO A 66 8.76 -4.38 10.63
CA PRO A 66 9.24 -4.67 11.97
C PRO A 66 10.15 -3.57 12.50
N ARG A 67 11.06 -3.06 11.65
CA ARG A 67 11.94 -1.93 11.96
C ARG A 67 11.64 -0.78 11.01
N ILE A 68 11.31 0.38 11.54
CA ILE A 68 11.00 1.59 10.78
C ILE A 68 12.32 2.16 10.26
N THR A 69 12.68 1.73 9.05
CA THR A 69 13.82 2.24 8.30
C THR A 69 13.35 2.77 6.95
N GLY A 70 14.17 3.60 6.30
CA GLY A 70 13.97 3.88 4.87
C GLY A 70 14.24 2.64 4.02
N ILE A 71 13.91 2.73 2.73
CA ILE A 71 14.30 1.75 1.72
C ILE A 71 15.77 1.98 1.35
N ASP A 72 16.61 0.97 1.57
CA ASP A 72 18.01 1.00 1.16
C ASP A 72 18.15 0.46 -0.27
N VAL A 73 18.56 1.31 -1.21
CA VAL A 73 18.63 0.98 -2.63
C VAL A 73 20.00 0.41 -2.95
N LEU A 74 20.04 -0.89 -3.27
CA LEU A 74 21.26 -1.62 -3.60
C LEU A 74 21.59 -1.55 -5.10
N GLU A 75 20.54 -1.51 -5.94
CA GLU A 75 20.66 -1.39 -7.39
C GLU A 75 19.43 -0.64 -7.95
N ASP A 76 19.66 0.29 -8.88
CA ASP A 76 18.60 0.98 -9.62
C ASP A 76 19.00 1.06 -11.10
N SER A 77 18.29 0.31 -11.94
CA SER A 77 18.56 0.17 -13.38
C SER A 77 17.25 0.26 -14.17
N GLU A 78 17.34 0.34 -15.50
CA GLU A 78 16.14 0.38 -16.35
C GLU A 78 15.28 -0.90 -16.26
N GLU A 79 15.90 -2.05 -15.99
CA GLU A 79 15.20 -3.34 -15.98
C GLU A 79 14.68 -3.73 -14.59
N ARG A 80 15.47 -3.45 -13.55
CA ARG A 80 15.20 -3.87 -12.18
C ARG A 80 15.70 -2.89 -11.14
N LYS A 81 15.06 -2.94 -9.98
CA LYS A 81 15.47 -2.27 -8.75
C LYS A 81 15.65 -3.30 -7.65
N VAL A 82 16.80 -3.29 -6.98
CA VAL A 82 17.07 -4.16 -5.82
C VAL A 82 17.14 -3.29 -4.58
N VAL A 83 16.32 -3.62 -3.59
CA VAL A 83 16.23 -2.84 -2.35
C VAL A 83 16.21 -3.73 -1.12
N LYS A 84 16.66 -3.19 0.00
CA LYS A 84 16.47 -3.77 1.33
C LYS A 84 15.43 -2.98 2.10
N THR A 85 14.43 -3.68 2.64
CA THR A 85 13.26 -3.09 3.30
C THR A 85 13.37 -3.16 4.82
N GLY A 86 12.48 -2.48 5.56
CA GLY A 86 12.41 -2.57 7.02
C GLY A 86 11.93 -3.94 7.54
N PHE A 87 11.38 -4.79 6.67
CA PHE A 87 11.23 -6.24 6.91
C PHE A 87 12.56 -7.01 7.00
N GLY A 88 13.69 -6.35 6.74
CA GLY A 88 14.99 -7.00 6.67
C GLY A 88 15.12 -7.93 5.46
N ALA A 89 14.25 -7.77 4.46
CA ALA A 89 14.29 -8.54 3.23
C ALA A 89 15.00 -7.75 2.13
N THR A 90 15.85 -8.43 1.36
CA THR A 90 16.35 -7.92 0.09
C THR A 90 15.43 -8.41 -1.01
N ILE A 91 14.83 -7.48 -1.76
CA ILE A 91 13.87 -7.80 -2.82
C ILE A 91 14.30 -7.20 -4.17
N GLU A 92 14.00 -7.90 -5.25
CA GLU A 92 14.11 -7.43 -6.63
C GLU A 92 12.71 -7.08 -7.16
N ARG A 93 12.54 -5.84 -7.63
CA ARG A 93 11.36 -5.40 -8.38
C ARG A 93 11.71 -5.26 -9.84
N ARG A 94 10.89 -5.83 -10.72
CA ARG A 94 10.99 -5.67 -12.18
C ARG A 94 9.77 -4.91 -12.69
N ARG A 95 9.97 -3.99 -13.64
CA ARG A 95 8.89 -3.19 -14.21
C ARG A 95 7.75 -4.00 -14.84
N THR A 96 8.07 -5.19 -15.33
CA THR A 96 7.13 -6.11 -16.00
C THR A 96 6.47 -7.12 -15.07
N CYS A 97 6.92 -7.21 -13.80
CA CYS A 97 6.39 -8.16 -12.83
C CYS A 97 5.70 -7.41 -11.68
N PRO A 98 4.43 -7.68 -11.37
CA PRO A 98 3.74 -7.03 -10.25
C PRO A 98 4.30 -7.47 -8.89
N MET A 99 4.76 -8.72 -8.78
CA MET A 99 5.30 -9.27 -7.54
C MET A 99 6.82 -9.13 -7.48
N PRO A 100 7.38 -8.68 -6.34
CA PRO A 100 8.82 -8.71 -6.13
C PRO A 100 9.34 -10.15 -5.99
N SER A 101 10.63 -10.35 -6.27
CA SER A 101 11.37 -11.57 -5.94
C SER A 101 12.15 -11.36 -4.64
N TYR A 102 12.04 -12.29 -3.70
CA TYR A 102 12.83 -12.27 -2.47
C TYR A 102 14.19 -12.89 -2.73
N LEU A 103 15.26 -12.12 -2.49
CA LEU A 103 16.64 -12.54 -2.71
C LEU A 103 17.33 -12.99 -1.43
N ASP A 104 17.06 -12.32 -0.31
CA ASP A 104 17.72 -12.57 0.97
C ASP A 104 16.87 -12.07 2.16
N PHE A 105 17.13 -12.60 3.35
CA PHE A 105 16.49 -12.19 4.61
C PHE A 105 17.52 -12.07 5.73
N ALA A 106 17.47 -10.96 6.48
CA ALA A 106 18.30 -10.75 7.66
C ALA A 106 18.03 -11.77 8.78
N THR A 107 16.81 -12.31 8.82
CA THR A 107 16.37 -13.33 9.80
C THR A 107 16.20 -14.66 9.08
N ALA A 108 17.10 -15.62 9.34
CA ALA A 108 17.17 -16.90 8.63
C ALA A 108 17.24 -18.13 9.56
N SER A 109 17.08 -17.93 10.86
CA SER A 109 17.11 -19.00 11.87
C SER A 109 16.13 -18.74 13.00
N TYR A 110 15.77 -19.80 13.73
CA TYR A 110 14.87 -19.69 14.88
C TYR A 110 15.42 -18.75 15.96
N ASN A 111 16.71 -18.84 16.27
CA ASN A 111 17.33 -17.96 17.27
C ASN A 111 17.28 -16.48 16.85
N GLN A 112 17.45 -16.18 15.56
CA GLN A 112 17.32 -14.80 15.06
C GLN A 112 15.87 -14.33 15.10
N MET A 113 14.92 -15.20 14.83
CA MET A 113 13.49 -14.89 14.91
C MET A 113 13.06 -14.62 16.36
N GLU A 114 13.55 -15.40 17.33
CA GLU A 114 13.30 -15.17 18.75
C GLU A 114 13.93 -13.86 19.24
N ALA A 115 15.08 -13.46 18.68
CA ALA A 115 15.76 -12.22 19.01
C ALA A 115 15.23 -10.99 18.24
N LEU A 116 14.28 -11.16 17.33
CA LEU A 116 13.76 -10.07 16.52
C LEU A 116 12.86 -9.15 17.36
N GLU A 117 13.28 -7.90 17.49
CA GLU A 117 12.49 -6.85 18.16
C GLU A 117 11.80 -5.95 17.14
N PHE A 118 10.55 -5.60 17.42
CA PHE A 118 9.77 -4.67 16.62
C PHE A 118 9.91 -3.26 17.20
N ASP A 119 9.95 -2.25 16.33
CA ASP A 119 9.78 -0.87 16.74
C ASP A 119 8.33 -0.63 17.21
N ASP A 120 8.13 0.39 18.05
CA ASP A 120 6.86 0.70 18.70
C ASP A 120 5.68 0.73 17.69
N PRO A 121 4.59 -0.04 17.92
CA PRO A 121 3.40 0.03 17.07
C PRO A 121 2.72 1.40 17.08
N ALA A 122 2.91 2.22 18.12
CA ALA A 122 2.35 3.57 18.23
C ALA A 122 3.25 4.66 17.63
N ASP A 123 4.39 4.30 17.03
CA ASP A 123 5.31 5.27 16.43
C ASP A 123 4.60 6.05 15.30
N GLU A 124 4.53 7.38 15.42
CA GLU A 124 3.84 8.26 14.47
C GLU A 124 4.35 8.12 13.03
N ARG A 125 5.62 7.73 12.86
CA ARG A 125 6.21 7.50 11.53
C ARG A 125 5.50 6.39 10.78
N ARG A 126 4.83 5.44 11.46
CA ARG A 126 4.03 4.41 10.81
C ARG A 126 2.79 4.96 10.12
N TYR A 127 2.25 6.09 10.59
CA TYR A 127 0.96 6.62 10.14
C TYR A 127 1.09 7.90 9.32
N CYS A 128 2.13 8.70 9.56
CA CYS A 128 2.26 10.05 9.01
C CYS A 128 3.45 10.24 8.06
N CYS A 129 4.34 9.26 7.94
CA CYS A 129 5.45 9.32 6.97
C CYS A 129 5.14 8.46 5.76
N ALA A 130 5.32 9.03 4.57
CA ALA A 130 5.29 8.25 3.34
C ALA A 130 6.52 7.36 3.27
N ILE A 131 6.31 6.10 2.92
CA ILE A 131 7.37 5.17 2.56
C ILE A 131 6.97 4.61 1.21
N ASP A 132 7.92 4.60 0.28
CA ASP A 132 7.71 4.02 -1.04
C ASP A 132 7.58 2.50 -0.90
N ASP A 133 6.44 1.95 -1.31
CA ASP A 133 6.19 0.50 -1.43
C ASP A 133 6.63 -0.04 -2.81
#